data_AF-A0A8H6YMM9-F1
#
_entry.id   AF-A0A8H6YMM9-F1
#
_cell.length_a   1.000
_cell.length_b   1.000
_cell.length_c   1.000
_cell.angle_alpha   90.00
_cell.angle_beta   90.00
_cell.angle_gamma   90.00
#
_symmetry.space_group_name_H-M   'P 1'
#
loop_
_entity.id
_entity.type
_entity.pdbx_description
1 polymer ?
#
loop_
_entity_poly.entity_id
_entity_poly.type
_entity_poly.pdbx_seq_one_letter_code
_entity_poly.pdbx_strand_id
1 'polypeptide(L)'
;MLLTNQRLDKLAAVRADFVERGMVPPSFVPVPDKNSDNDDRDAEETDEARVEGNVVLARRRERSYPRLAADLAVHIKVPNFPDLLASFLLDQLSSDRYLDEEASDDDLDISEYILSVYHSAVATFYAPSDPSGIRGMRRERIRSTPAWRKHGPRRDCAFVVENQDERGFRGMSVVRVRLFFSFTHDGVDYPCALVDWFKKVGRSPDPETGMWIVEPEMKGRSRLTTIVHLDAFLRGAHLIPMLLNHSM
;
A
#
# COMPACT_ATOMS: atom_id res chain seq x y z
N MET A 1 -1.80 -8.88 -23.66
CA MET A 1 -0.68 -9.16 -24.58
C MET A 1 -0.68 -10.64 -24.93
N LEU A 2 -0.25 -11.00 -26.14
CA LEU A 2 0.05 -12.38 -26.51
C LEU A 2 1.33 -12.81 -25.77
N LEU A 3 1.32 -14.00 -25.15
CA LEU A 3 2.42 -14.58 -24.35
C LEU A 3 3.79 -14.62 -25.07
N THR A 4 3.81 -14.50 -26.39
CA THR A 4 5.01 -14.50 -27.23
C THR A 4 5.89 -13.25 -27.09
N ASN A 5 5.37 -12.10 -26.64
CA ASN A 5 6.16 -10.87 -26.51
C ASN A 5 6.89 -10.73 -25.16
N GLN A 6 6.52 -11.51 -24.15
CA GLN A 6 7.06 -11.40 -22.78
C GLN A 6 8.59 -11.59 -22.69
N ARG A 7 9.22 -12.30 -23.62
CA ARG A 7 10.67 -12.47 -23.64
C ARG A 7 11.40 -11.19 -24.03
N LEU A 8 10.86 -10.43 -24.98
CA LEU A 8 11.46 -9.19 -25.45
C LEU A 8 11.32 -8.10 -24.39
N ASP A 9 10.17 -8.04 -23.72
CA ASP A 9 9.92 -7.09 -22.62
C ASP A 9 10.85 -7.36 -21.43
N LYS A 10 11.05 -8.63 -21.06
CA LYS A 10 12.04 -9.02 -20.03
C LYS A 10 13.47 -8.69 -20.40
N LEU A 11 13.87 -8.91 -21.66
CA LEU A 11 15.19 -8.51 -22.15
C LEU A 11 15.36 -7.00 -22.16
N ALA A 12 14.30 -6.25 -22.47
CA ALA A 12 14.32 -4.79 -22.43
C ALA A 12 14.42 -4.27 -20.98
N ALA A 13 13.70 -4.86 -20.03
CA ALA A 13 13.77 -4.52 -18.61
C ALA A 13 15.16 -4.82 -18.01
N VAL A 14 15.72 -6.01 -18.29
CA VAL A 14 17.09 -6.36 -17.87
C VAL A 14 18.12 -5.42 -18.52
N ARG A 15 17.91 -5.05 -19.79
CA ARG A 15 18.79 -4.09 -20.47
C ARG A 15 18.70 -2.70 -19.85
N ALA A 16 17.52 -2.23 -19.45
CA ALA A 16 17.35 -0.97 -18.74
C ALA A 16 18.13 -0.97 -17.41
N ASP A 17 18.06 -2.06 -16.64
CA ASP A 17 18.83 -2.24 -15.40
C ASP A 17 20.35 -2.25 -15.65
N PHE A 18 20.81 -2.88 -16.73
CA PHE A 18 22.23 -2.86 -17.12
C PHE A 18 22.70 -1.50 -17.63
N VAL A 19 21.85 -0.73 -18.30
CA VAL A 19 22.17 0.64 -18.70
C VAL A 19 22.34 1.55 -17.49
N GLU A 20 21.44 1.45 -16.51
CA GLU A 20 21.50 2.23 -15.27
C GLU A 20 22.74 1.91 -14.42
N ARG A 21 23.17 0.64 -14.41
CA ARG A 21 24.41 0.21 -13.76
C ARG A 21 25.68 0.52 -14.56
N GLY A 22 25.56 1.19 -15.71
CA GLY A 22 26.68 1.51 -16.60
C GLY A 22 27.33 0.29 -17.27
N MET A 23 26.64 -0.86 -17.29
CA MET A 23 27.13 -2.12 -17.86
C MET A 23 26.89 -2.21 -19.37
N VAL A 24 25.92 -1.46 -19.91
CA VAL A 24 25.55 -1.44 -21.34
C VAL A 24 25.21 0.00 -21.78
N PRO A 25 25.59 0.46 -22.98
CA PRO A 25 25.23 1.80 -23.46
C PRO A 25 23.72 1.93 -23.78
N PRO A 26 23.10 3.10 -23.54
CA PRO A 26 21.69 3.34 -23.80
C PRO A 26 21.37 3.28 -25.31
N SER A 27 20.27 2.60 -25.66
CA SER A 27 19.69 2.64 -27.01
C SER A 27 18.35 3.37 -26.96
N PHE A 28 18.27 4.57 -27.54
CA PHE A 28 17.03 5.36 -27.65
C PHE A 28 16.07 4.73 -28.66
N VAL A 29 14.80 4.50 -28.29
CA VAL A 29 13.61 5.28 -28.70
C VAL A 29 12.42 4.85 -27.80
N PRO A 30 11.80 5.72 -26.99
CA PRO A 30 10.48 5.45 -26.41
C PRO A 30 9.40 5.71 -27.48
N VAL A 31 8.56 4.72 -27.76
CA VAL A 31 7.35 4.92 -28.56
C VAL A 31 6.32 5.61 -27.65
N PRO A 32 5.61 6.67 -28.11
CA PRO A 32 4.59 7.31 -27.30
C PRO A 32 3.44 6.35 -27.02
N ASP A 33 3.11 6.22 -25.74
CA ASP A 33 2.10 5.30 -25.24
C ASP A 33 0.71 5.75 -25.65
N LYS A 34 -0.04 4.84 -26.28
CA LYS A 34 -1.47 5.04 -26.53
C LYS A 34 -2.18 4.59 -25.27
N ASN A 35 -2.69 5.55 -24.49
CA ASN A 35 -3.68 5.30 -23.45
C ASN A 35 -4.73 4.29 -23.94
N SER A 36 -4.60 3.04 -23.53
CA SER A 36 -5.62 2.03 -23.79
C SER A 36 -6.37 1.81 -22.49
N ASP A 37 -7.51 2.49 -22.38
CA ASP A 37 -8.55 2.21 -21.40
C ASP A 37 -8.95 0.73 -21.51
N ASN A 38 -8.48 -0.11 -20.59
CA ASN A 38 -9.01 -1.46 -20.38
C ASN A 38 -8.94 -1.79 -18.89
N ASP A 39 -9.97 -1.35 -18.19
CA ASP A 39 -10.16 -1.30 -16.73
C ASP A 39 -10.35 -2.68 -16.02
N ASP A 40 -9.98 -3.79 -16.66
CA ASP A 40 -10.32 -5.15 -16.21
C ASP A 40 -9.12 -6.05 -15.85
N ARG A 41 -7.88 -5.55 -15.87
CA ARG A 41 -6.70 -6.35 -15.46
C ARG A 41 -6.26 -6.01 -14.04
N ASP A 42 -6.03 -7.05 -13.24
CA ASP A 42 -5.58 -6.92 -11.85
C ASP A 42 -4.15 -6.39 -11.70
N ALA A 43 -3.33 -6.52 -12.75
CA ALA A 43 -1.99 -6.00 -12.84
C ALA A 43 -1.64 -5.58 -14.28
N GLU A 44 -0.90 -4.50 -14.40
CA GLU A 44 -0.50 -3.87 -15.67
C GLU A 44 0.99 -3.61 -15.72
N GLU A 45 1.52 -3.67 -16.94
CA GLU A 45 2.90 -3.30 -17.28
C GLU A 45 2.91 -1.79 -17.57
N THR A 46 3.82 -1.03 -16.95
CA THR A 46 3.87 0.44 -17.14
C THR A 46 5.27 0.90 -17.55
N ASP A 47 5.32 1.97 -18.36
CA ASP A 47 6.56 2.62 -18.81
C ASP A 47 6.87 3.91 -18.02
N GLU A 48 6.25 4.06 -16.84
CA GLU A 48 6.50 5.17 -15.91
C GLU A 48 7.98 5.26 -15.49
N ALA A 49 8.38 6.43 -14.99
CA ALA A 49 9.73 6.61 -14.46
C ALA A 49 10.02 5.60 -13.32
N ARG A 50 11.28 5.19 -13.17
CA ARG A 50 11.68 4.22 -12.15
C ARG A 50 11.43 4.82 -10.76
N VAL A 51 10.61 4.14 -9.96
CA VAL A 51 10.33 4.46 -8.55
C VAL A 51 10.45 3.16 -7.76
N GLU A 52 10.98 3.22 -6.53
CA GLU A 52 11.12 2.03 -5.67
C GLU A 52 9.74 1.43 -5.30
N GLY A 53 8.78 2.31 -5.00
CA GLY A 53 7.38 2.01 -4.84
C GLY A 53 6.58 3.29 -4.65
N ASN A 54 5.37 3.35 -5.20
CA ASN A 54 4.44 4.45 -4.99
C ASN A 54 3.02 3.89 -4.93
N VAL A 55 2.24 4.31 -3.94
CA VAL A 55 0.85 3.90 -3.79
C VAL A 55 -0.04 5.12 -3.76
N VAL A 56 -0.93 5.22 -4.76
CA VAL A 56 -1.83 6.37 -4.92
C VAL A 56 -3.29 5.95 -4.79
N LEU A 57 -4.10 6.79 -4.16
CA LEU A 57 -5.54 6.56 -4.06
C LEU A 57 -6.19 6.54 -5.45
N ALA A 58 -7.27 5.77 -5.58
CA ALA A 58 -8.04 5.79 -6.82
C ALA A 58 -8.59 7.19 -7.13
N ARG A 59 -8.64 7.55 -8.41
CA ARG A 59 -9.04 8.87 -8.88
C ARG A 59 -10.44 9.32 -8.41
N ARG A 60 -11.36 8.39 -8.17
CA ARG A 60 -12.74 8.69 -7.79
C ARG A 60 -13.01 8.27 -6.35
N ARG A 61 -13.38 9.25 -5.52
CA ARG A 61 -13.91 8.99 -4.18
C ARG A 61 -15.29 8.35 -4.23
N GLU A 62 -15.59 7.54 -3.24
CA GLU A 62 -16.92 7.01 -3.00
C GLU A 62 -17.76 8.04 -2.25
N ARG A 63 -18.98 8.28 -2.72
CA ARG A 63 -19.85 9.36 -2.23
C ARG A 63 -20.85 8.87 -1.19
N SER A 64 -21.01 7.56 -1.04
CA SER A 64 -21.95 6.96 -0.09
C SER A 64 -21.49 7.00 1.37
N TYR A 65 -20.25 7.43 1.64
CA TYR A 65 -19.68 7.45 2.99
C TYR A 65 -19.89 8.79 3.68
N PRO A 66 -20.13 8.79 5.00
CA PRO A 66 -20.02 10.00 5.80
C PRO A 66 -18.63 10.61 5.69
N ARG A 67 -18.56 11.93 5.80
CA ARG A 67 -17.29 12.68 5.65
C ARG A 67 -16.68 13.10 6.98
N LEU A 68 -17.46 13.14 8.05
CA LEU A 68 -16.96 13.48 9.39
C LEU A 68 -16.42 12.22 10.06
N ALA A 69 -15.35 12.36 10.85
CA ALA A 69 -14.67 11.23 11.49
C ALA A 69 -15.61 10.43 12.41
N ALA A 70 -16.44 11.12 13.21
CA ALA A 70 -17.39 10.48 14.13
C ALA A 70 -18.46 9.65 13.38
N ASP A 71 -19.07 10.22 12.34
CA ASP A 71 -20.08 9.52 11.54
C ASP A 71 -19.48 8.36 10.75
N LEU A 72 -18.26 8.56 10.23
CA LEU A 72 -17.54 7.52 9.53
C LEU A 72 -17.21 6.35 10.45
N ALA A 73 -16.79 6.61 11.70
CA ALA A 73 -16.52 5.62 12.73
C ALA A 73 -17.70 4.68 12.96
N VAL A 74 -18.91 5.25 13.07
CA VAL A 74 -20.17 4.49 13.20
C VAL A 74 -20.43 3.68 11.93
N HIS A 75 -20.30 4.28 10.75
CA HIS A 75 -20.55 3.64 9.47
C HIS A 75 -19.64 2.43 9.21
N ILE A 76 -18.34 2.54 9.53
CA ILE A 76 -17.36 1.47 9.32
C ILE A 76 -17.27 0.48 10.50
N LYS A 77 -18.04 0.72 11.58
CA LYS A 77 -18.05 -0.06 12.82
C LYS A 77 -16.68 -0.12 13.50
N VAL A 78 -16.00 1.03 13.56
CA VAL A 78 -14.72 1.22 14.27
C VAL A 78 -14.87 2.46 15.14
N PRO A 79 -15.37 2.33 16.38
CA PRO A 79 -15.73 3.48 17.20
C PRO A 79 -14.54 4.34 17.61
N ASN A 80 -13.36 3.76 17.73
CA ASN A 80 -12.10 4.45 18.05
C ASN A 80 -11.41 5.05 16.81
N PHE A 81 -12.07 5.11 15.66
CA PHE A 81 -11.50 5.71 14.45
C PHE A 81 -11.07 7.18 14.63
N PRO A 82 -11.83 8.05 15.33
CA PRO A 82 -11.40 9.42 15.59
C PRO A 82 -10.10 9.45 16.42
N ASP A 83 -10.01 8.66 17.49
CA ASP A 83 -8.80 8.59 18.31
C ASP A 83 -7.58 8.14 17.49
N LEU A 84 -7.76 7.14 16.62
CA LEU A 84 -6.70 6.68 15.72
C LEU A 84 -6.27 7.78 14.74
N LEU A 85 -7.21 8.61 14.26
CA LEU A 85 -6.92 9.69 13.33
C LEU A 85 -6.14 10.81 14.03
N ALA A 86 -6.54 11.17 15.25
CA ALA A 86 -5.85 12.14 16.08
C ALA A 86 -4.42 11.67 16.42
N SER A 87 -4.25 10.44 16.90
CA SER A 87 -2.92 9.88 17.18
C SER A 87 -2.04 9.81 15.93
N PHE A 88 -2.59 9.39 14.78
CA PHE A 88 -1.86 9.38 13.52
C PHE A 88 -1.37 10.78 13.14
N LEU A 89 -2.24 11.78 13.20
CA LEU A 89 -1.88 13.13 12.81
C LEU A 89 -0.85 13.75 13.78
N LEU A 90 -1.01 13.51 15.08
CA LEU A 90 -0.03 13.92 16.07
C LEU A 90 1.35 13.29 15.79
N ASP A 91 1.41 12.01 15.45
CA ASP A 91 2.67 11.32 15.11
C ASP A 91 3.31 11.93 13.84
N GLN A 92 2.51 12.26 12.82
CA GLN A 92 3.00 12.92 11.60
C GLN A 92 3.58 14.31 11.92
N LEU A 93 2.85 15.13 12.68
CA LEU A 93 3.29 16.47 13.06
C LEU A 93 4.49 16.45 14.00
N SER A 94 4.56 15.49 14.91
CA SER A 94 5.68 15.33 15.85
C SER A 94 6.97 14.93 15.13
N SER A 95 6.87 14.14 14.06
CA SER A 95 8.01 13.80 13.22
C SER A 95 8.60 15.02 12.51
N ASP A 96 7.77 16.01 12.14
CA ASP A 96 8.20 17.28 11.55
C ASP A 96 8.68 18.30 12.62
N ARG A 97 8.09 18.27 13.82
CA ARG A 97 8.38 19.21 14.93
C ARG A 97 9.79 19.09 15.53
N TYR A 98 10.58 18.06 15.20
CA TYR A 98 12.01 18.05 15.56
C TYR A 98 12.80 19.21 14.91
N LEU A 99 12.19 19.99 14.01
CA LEU A 99 12.77 21.18 13.40
C LEU A 99 12.29 22.51 14.01
N ASP A 100 11.21 22.55 14.80
CA ASP A 100 10.64 23.80 15.35
C ASP A 100 10.27 23.64 16.85
N GLU A 101 10.96 24.38 17.72
CA GLU A 101 10.87 24.28 19.20
C GLU A 101 9.64 25.00 19.83
N GLU A 102 8.67 25.51 19.06
CA GLU A 102 7.62 26.42 19.58
C GLU A 102 6.17 26.07 19.15
N ALA A 103 5.77 24.79 19.18
CA ALA A 103 4.36 24.44 18.96
C ALA A 103 3.65 24.14 20.30
N SER A 104 2.63 24.94 20.61
CA SER A 104 1.71 24.72 21.73
C SER A 104 1.01 23.36 21.62
N ASP A 105 0.74 22.77 22.79
CA ASP A 105 -0.03 21.54 23.01
C ASP A 105 -1.53 21.80 22.75
N ASP A 106 -1.86 22.31 21.56
CA ASP A 106 -3.25 22.48 21.14
C ASP A 106 -3.84 21.10 20.89
N ASP A 107 -4.93 20.78 21.61
CA ASP A 107 -5.80 19.65 21.34
C ASP A 107 -6.20 19.70 19.86
N LEU A 108 -5.64 18.80 19.04
CA LEU A 108 -5.93 18.70 17.62
C LEU A 108 -7.41 18.41 17.41
N ASP A 109 -8.17 19.43 17.00
CA ASP A 109 -9.58 19.26 16.68
C ASP A 109 -9.77 18.61 15.31
N ILE A 110 -9.86 17.28 15.32
CA ILE A 110 -10.10 16.48 14.13
C ILE A 110 -11.58 16.51 13.68
N SER A 111 -12.48 17.15 14.43
CA SER A 111 -13.93 17.10 14.17
C SER A 111 -14.32 17.84 12.89
N GLU A 112 -13.52 18.84 12.50
CA GLU A 112 -13.75 19.65 11.30
C GLU A 112 -13.22 19.00 10.02
N TYR A 113 -12.41 17.93 10.12
CA TYR A 113 -11.81 17.32 8.94
C TYR A 113 -12.85 16.63 8.06
N ILE A 114 -12.76 16.96 6.78
CA ILE A 114 -13.63 16.42 5.74
C ILE A 114 -12.93 15.25 5.05
N LEU A 115 -13.30 14.04 5.45
CA LEU A 115 -12.77 12.81 4.90
C LEU A 115 -13.36 12.49 3.52
N SER A 116 -12.53 11.92 2.65
CA SER A 116 -12.92 11.33 1.37
C SER A 116 -12.53 9.85 1.36
N VAL A 117 -13.46 8.95 1.09
CA VAL A 117 -13.24 7.49 1.14
C VAL A 117 -13.03 6.92 -0.27
N TYR A 118 -12.18 5.90 -0.38
CA TYR A 118 -11.86 5.20 -1.62
C TYR A 118 -11.95 3.68 -1.43
N HIS A 119 -12.34 2.94 -2.48
CA HIS A 119 -12.39 1.47 -2.44
C HIS A 119 -11.11 0.79 -2.93
N SER A 120 -10.11 1.56 -3.35
CA SER A 120 -8.84 1.01 -3.79
C SER A 120 -7.75 2.07 -3.85
N ALA A 121 -6.52 1.60 -3.78
CA ALA A 121 -5.32 2.32 -4.19
C ALA A 121 -4.61 1.53 -5.30
N VAL A 122 -3.75 2.21 -6.04
CA VAL A 122 -2.92 1.64 -7.09
C VAL A 122 -1.47 1.72 -6.62
N ALA A 123 -0.81 0.58 -6.57
CA ALA A 123 0.62 0.48 -6.30
C ALA A 123 1.39 0.36 -7.63
N THR A 124 2.40 1.18 -7.80
CA THR A 124 3.37 1.11 -8.90
C THR A 124 4.76 0.87 -8.29
N PHE A 125 5.42 -0.22 -8.64
CA PHE A 125 6.70 -0.62 -8.04
C PHE A 125 7.61 -1.32 -9.04
N TYR A 126 8.91 -1.34 -8.74
CA TYR A 126 9.90 -2.03 -9.56
C TYR A 126 9.91 -3.54 -9.27
N ALA A 127 9.70 -4.35 -10.30
CA ALA A 127 9.70 -5.81 -10.23
C ALA A 127 10.21 -6.43 -11.54
N PRO A 128 11.52 -6.36 -11.83
CA PRO A 128 12.11 -6.77 -13.10
C PRO A 128 12.01 -8.29 -13.36
N SER A 129 11.83 -9.09 -12.30
CA SER A 129 11.67 -10.54 -12.39
C SER A 129 10.24 -10.99 -12.73
N ASP A 130 9.25 -10.12 -12.50
CA ASP A 130 7.84 -10.38 -12.79
C ASP A 130 7.51 -9.99 -14.25
N PRO A 131 6.36 -10.43 -14.81
CA PRO A 131 5.85 -9.83 -16.04
C PRO A 131 5.61 -8.33 -15.80
N SER A 132 6.47 -7.50 -16.34
CA SER A 132 6.59 -6.08 -16.04
C SER A 132 6.89 -5.31 -17.33
N GLY A 133 6.61 -4.00 -17.33
CA GLY A 133 6.80 -3.14 -18.50
C GLY A 133 8.26 -3.04 -18.93
N ILE A 134 8.52 -2.30 -19.99
CA ILE A 134 9.85 -2.20 -20.63
C ILE A 134 10.90 -1.71 -19.63
N ARG A 135 10.49 -0.97 -18.60
CA ARG A 135 11.33 -0.45 -17.51
C ARG A 135 11.40 -1.34 -16.26
N GLY A 136 10.80 -2.53 -16.29
CA GLY A 136 10.69 -3.41 -15.13
C GLY A 136 9.67 -2.94 -14.08
N MET A 137 8.85 -1.94 -14.40
CA MET A 137 7.80 -1.42 -13.52
C MET A 137 6.53 -2.27 -13.65
N ARG A 138 5.86 -2.44 -12.51
CA ARG A 138 4.61 -3.17 -12.38
C ARG A 138 3.60 -2.32 -11.64
N ARG A 139 2.36 -2.39 -12.08
CA ARG A 139 1.23 -1.71 -11.45
C ARG A 139 0.19 -2.72 -11.01
N GLU A 140 -0.32 -2.59 -9.80
CA GLU A 140 -1.40 -3.43 -9.29
C GLU A 140 -2.37 -2.66 -8.40
N ARG A 141 -3.57 -3.20 -8.24
CA ARG A 141 -4.65 -2.55 -7.50
C ARG A 141 -4.90 -3.23 -6.16
N ILE A 142 -4.68 -2.49 -5.07
CA ILE A 142 -4.99 -2.92 -3.72
C ILE A 142 -6.43 -2.50 -3.41
N ARG A 143 -7.31 -3.47 -3.10
CA ARG A 143 -8.74 -3.20 -2.91
C ARG A 143 -9.18 -3.28 -1.46
N SER A 144 -10.11 -2.41 -1.12
CA SER A 144 -10.86 -2.41 0.13
C SER A 144 -12.33 -2.16 -0.18
N THR A 145 -12.96 -3.13 -0.87
CA THR A 145 -14.34 -3.03 -1.35
C THR A 145 -15.29 -3.69 -0.34
N PRO A 146 -16.33 -3.00 0.16
CA PRO A 146 -17.25 -3.54 1.15
C PRO A 146 -18.13 -4.69 0.63
N ALA A 147 -18.41 -4.71 -0.68
CA ALA A 147 -19.18 -5.76 -1.33
C ALA A 147 -18.51 -6.16 -2.65
N TRP A 148 -17.92 -7.35 -2.68
CA TRP A 148 -17.31 -7.95 -3.87
C TRP A 148 -18.15 -9.13 -4.34
N ARG A 149 -18.49 -9.13 -5.65
CA ARG A 149 -19.32 -10.17 -6.29
C ARG A 149 -20.61 -10.51 -5.54
N LYS A 150 -21.22 -9.52 -4.85
CA LYS A 150 -22.45 -9.68 -4.05
C LYS A 150 -22.35 -10.66 -2.86
N HIS A 151 -21.14 -11.06 -2.43
CA HIS A 151 -20.98 -12.00 -1.32
C HIS A 151 -20.54 -11.32 -0.03
N GLY A 152 -19.44 -10.57 -0.06
CA GLY A 152 -18.87 -9.99 1.14
C GLY A 152 -17.73 -9.03 0.85
N PRO A 153 -17.13 -8.45 1.89
CA PRO A 153 -16.05 -7.50 1.72
C PRO A 153 -14.80 -8.17 1.15
N ARG A 154 -14.16 -7.51 0.19
CA ARG A 154 -12.81 -7.82 -0.28
C ARG A 154 -11.85 -6.82 0.34
N ARG A 155 -11.06 -7.30 1.29
CA ARG A 155 -10.01 -6.53 1.97
C ARG A 155 -8.68 -7.16 1.62
N ASP A 156 -8.01 -6.60 0.63
CA ASP A 156 -6.71 -7.09 0.19
C ASP A 156 -5.65 -6.82 1.28
N CYS A 157 -4.60 -7.63 1.30
CA CYS A 157 -3.43 -7.38 2.13
C CYS A 157 -2.39 -6.58 1.34
N ALA A 158 -1.50 -5.89 2.05
CA ALA A 158 -0.42 -5.11 1.47
C ALA A 158 0.83 -5.19 2.36
N PHE A 159 1.99 -4.92 1.75
CA PHE A 159 3.24 -4.71 2.46
C PHE A 159 3.38 -3.24 2.84
N VAL A 160 3.75 -3.00 4.09
CA VAL A 160 4.14 -1.70 4.63
C VAL A 160 5.62 -1.77 4.96
N VAL A 161 6.37 -0.75 4.55
CA VAL A 161 7.79 -0.59 4.85
C VAL A 161 7.92 0.06 6.22
N GLU A 162 8.54 -0.64 7.17
CA GLU A 162 8.84 -0.15 8.51
C GLU A 162 10.27 0.36 8.62
N ASN A 163 11.21 -0.28 7.91
CA ASN A 163 12.62 0.08 7.95
C ASN A 163 13.25 -0.13 6.56
N GLN A 164 13.64 0.96 5.91
CA GLN A 164 14.26 0.93 4.58
C GLN A 164 15.69 0.39 4.58
N ASP A 165 16.38 0.43 5.72
CA ASP A 165 17.76 -0.08 5.84
C ASP A 165 17.82 -1.61 5.90
N GLU A 166 16.68 -2.25 6.23
CA GLU A 166 16.58 -3.70 6.31
C GLU A 166 16.22 -4.33 4.97
N ARG A 167 16.94 -5.42 4.64
CA ARG A 167 16.74 -6.09 3.35
C ARG A 167 15.46 -6.93 3.31
N GLY A 168 14.72 -6.76 2.23
CA GLY A 168 13.56 -7.58 1.90
C GLY A 168 12.48 -7.49 2.99
N PHE A 169 11.82 -8.60 3.27
CA PHE A 169 10.69 -8.61 4.19
C PHE A 169 11.05 -8.34 5.66
N ARG A 170 12.33 -8.32 6.03
CA ARG A 170 12.72 -8.01 7.42
C ARG A 170 12.33 -6.58 7.81
N GLY A 171 12.55 -5.63 6.92
CA GLY A 171 12.14 -4.23 7.05
C GLY A 171 10.69 -3.94 6.67
N MET A 172 9.88 -4.98 6.46
CA MET A 172 8.47 -4.84 6.10
C MET A 172 7.56 -5.59 7.07
N SER A 173 6.31 -5.17 7.07
CA SER A 173 5.20 -5.83 7.75
C SER A 173 4.03 -6.03 6.79
N VAL A 174 3.13 -6.93 7.15
CA VAL A 174 1.91 -7.18 6.38
C VAL A 174 0.73 -6.57 7.09
N VAL A 175 -0.11 -5.90 6.31
CA VAL A 175 -1.36 -5.34 6.79
C VAL A 175 -2.53 -5.80 5.94
N ARG A 176 -3.73 -5.86 6.53
CA ARG A 176 -4.98 -5.98 5.79
C ARG A 176 -5.68 -4.64 5.74
N VAL A 177 -5.97 -4.16 4.53
CA VAL A 177 -6.54 -2.82 4.36
C VAL A 177 -8.05 -2.83 4.58
N ARG A 178 -8.53 -2.11 5.60
CA ARG A 178 -9.95 -1.98 5.94
C ARG A 178 -10.64 -0.80 5.27
N LEU A 179 -9.92 0.29 5.04
CA LEU A 179 -10.46 1.50 4.41
C LEU A 179 -9.31 2.29 3.80
N PHE A 180 -9.52 2.86 2.61
CA PHE A 180 -8.68 3.93 2.09
C PHE A 180 -9.44 5.25 2.24
N PHE A 181 -8.77 6.28 2.70
CA PHE A 181 -9.36 7.60 2.84
C PHE A 181 -8.30 8.71 2.70
N SER A 182 -8.74 9.95 2.52
CA SER A 182 -7.87 11.12 2.58
C SER A 182 -8.55 12.25 3.31
N PHE A 183 -7.74 13.15 3.86
CA PHE A 183 -8.17 14.41 4.46
C PHE A 183 -7.10 15.47 4.22
N THR A 184 -7.44 16.72 4.49
CA THR A 184 -6.52 17.85 4.31
C THR A 184 -6.32 18.52 5.67
N HIS A 185 -5.07 18.76 6.06
CA HIS A 185 -4.69 19.56 7.22
C HIS A 185 -3.68 20.61 6.77
N ASP A 186 -3.93 21.87 7.09
CA ASP A 186 -3.08 23.02 6.73
C ASP A 186 -2.70 23.10 5.25
N GLY A 187 -3.64 22.71 4.38
CA GLY A 187 -3.45 22.69 2.92
C GLY A 187 -2.68 21.49 2.38
N VAL A 188 -2.25 20.57 3.23
CA VAL A 188 -1.57 19.32 2.86
C VAL A 188 -2.57 18.18 2.85
N ASP A 189 -2.59 17.42 1.74
CA ASP A 189 -3.42 16.23 1.60
C ASP A 189 -2.72 15.00 2.19
N TYR A 190 -3.41 14.31 3.10
CA TYR A 190 -2.94 13.08 3.74
C TYR A 190 -3.70 11.87 3.17
N PRO A 191 -3.16 11.18 2.15
CA PRO A 191 -3.67 9.88 1.73
C PRO A 191 -3.35 8.81 2.78
N CYS A 192 -4.39 8.22 3.36
CA CYS A 192 -4.24 7.26 4.45
C CYS A 192 -5.03 5.96 4.23
N ALA A 193 -4.63 4.93 4.97
CA ALA A 193 -5.34 3.67 5.05
C ALA A 193 -5.56 3.27 6.50
N LEU A 194 -6.77 2.80 6.82
CA LEU A 194 -7.07 2.09 8.06
C LEU A 194 -6.72 0.62 7.86
N VAL A 195 -5.89 0.07 8.74
CA VAL A 195 -5.32 -1.27 8.56
C VAL A 195 -5.41 -2.14 9.80
N ASP A 196 -5.52 -3.45 9.60
CA ASP A 196 -5.25 -4.45 10.65
C ASP A 196 -3.86 -5.06 10.44
N TRP A 197 -3.05 -5.11 11.49
CA TRP A 197 -1.67 -5.61 11.42
C TRP A 197 -1.57 -7.12 11.48
N PHE A 198 -0.52 -7.64 10.86
CA PHE A 198 -0.01 -8.98 11.08
C PHE A 198 1.43 -8.87 11.58
N LYS A 199 1.75 -9.63 12.63
CA LYS A 199 3.10 -9.73 13.16
C LYS A 199 3.82 -10.95 12.60
N LYS A 200 5.14 -10.84 12.47
CA LYS A 200 6.03 -11.90 12.01
C LYS A 200 6.12 -13.01 13.07
N VAL A 201 6.04 -14.26 12.64
CA VAL A 201 6.30 -15.43 13.48
C VAL A 201 7.75 -15.86 13.25
N GLY A 202 8.59 -15.66 14.26
CA GLY A 202 10.02 -15.91 14.15
C GLY A 202 10.79 -14.77 13.46
N ARG A 203 12.08 -15.01 13.19
CA ARG A 203 13.03 -14.01 12.66
C ARG A 203 13.52 -14.31 11.23
N SER A 204 13.04 -15.40 10.64
CA SER A 204 13.44 -15.86 9.31
C SER A 204 12.26 -16.52 8.61
N PRO A 205 12.32 -16.67 7.27
CA PRO A 205 11.37 -17.51 6.56
C PRO A 205 11.38 -18.94 7.12
N ASP A 206 10.24 -19.59 7.00
CA ASP A 206 10.08 -21.01 7.27
C ASP A 206 11.03 -21.84 6.36
N PRO A 207 11.81 -22.79 6.91
CA PRO A 207 12.81 -23.51 6.15
C PRO A 207 12.24 -24.47 5.12
N GLU A 208 11.00 -24.95 5.29
CA GLU A 208 10.37 -25.89 4.37
C GLU A 208 9.76 -25.18 3.16
N THR A 209 9.04 -24.09 3.40
CA THR A 209 8.31 -23.33 2.37
C THR A 209 9.11 -22.17 1.80
N GLY A 210 10.12 -21.68 2.51
CA GLY A 210 10.84 -20.44 2.20
C GLY A 210 10.00 -19.17 2.37
N MET A 211 8.79 -19.28 2.93
CA MET A 211 7.87 -18.16 3.12
C MET A 211 7.95 -17.60 4.53
N TRP A 212 7.62 -16.31 4.67
CA TRP A 212 7.45 -15.72 5.99
C TRP A 212 6.10 -16.09 6.57
N ILE A 213 6.11 -16.59 7.81
CA ILE A 213 4.89 -16.87 8.55
C ILE A 213 4.49 -15.59 9.29
N VAL A 214 3.22 -15.22 9.18
CA VAL A 214 2.63 -14.09 9.88
C VAL A 214 1.31 -14.50 10.52
N GLU A 215 1.00 -13.90 11.67
CA GLU A 215 -0.28 -14.09 12.35
C GLU A 215 -0.94 -12.74 12.64
N PRO A 216 -2.29 -12.67 12.73
CA PRO A 216 -2.97 -11.44 13.09
C PRO A 216 -2.43 -10.89 14.42
N GLU A 217 -2.05 -9.62 14.41
CA GLU A 217 -1.66 -8.96 15.64
C GLU A 217 -2.90 -8.54 16.43
N MET A 218 -2.88 -8.76 17.74
CA MET A 218 -4.05 -8.62 18.61
C MET A 218 -3.80 -7.55 19.67
N LYS A 219 -4.74 -6.61 19.81
CA LYS A 219 -4.84 -5.67 20.94
C LYS A 219 -5.98 -6.13 21.84
N GLY A 220 -5.64 -6.93 22.86
CA GLY A 220 -6.63 -7.58 23.72
C GLY A 220 -7.41 -8.66 22.95
N ARG A 221 -8.72 -8.47 22.78
CA ARG A 221 -9.61 -9.41 22.05
C ARG A 221 -9.83 -9.04 20.58
N SER A 222 -9.33 -7.88 20.15
CA SER A 222 -9.51 -7.34 18.81
C SER A 222 -8.20 -7.34 18.04
N ARG A 223 -8.25 -7.25 16.72
CA ARG A 223 -7.04 -7.01 15.91
C ARG A 223 -6.43 -5.65 16.26
N LEU A 224 -5.10 -5.54 16.19
CA LEU A 224 -4.44 -4.26 16.26
C LEU A 224 -4.75 -3.48 14.98
N THR A 225 -5.48 -2.37 15.13
CA THR A 225 -5.91 -1.52 14.02
C THR A 225 -5.29 -0.14 14.19
N THR A 226 -4.66 0.39 13.14
CA THR A 226 -4.11 1.76 13.10
C THR A 226 -4.36 2.43 11.76
N ILE A 227 -4.03 3.71 11.66
CA ILE A 227 -4.00 4.47 10.41
C ILE A 227 -2.54 4.59 9.95
N VAL A 228 -2.30 4.39 8.66
CA VAL A 228 -0.97 4.45 8.04
C VAL A 228 -1.05 5.32 6.79
N HIS A 229 -0.07 6.21 6.61
CA HIS A 229 0.07 7.02 5.41
C HIS A 229 0.39 6.13 4.19
N LEU A 230 -0.14 6.47 3.01
CA LEU A 230 0.04 5.62 1.83
C LEU A 230 1.50 5.50 1.37
N ASP A 231 2.35 6.46 1.68
CA ASP A 231 3.79 6.42 1.34
C ASP A 231 4.54 5.27 2.01
N ALA A 232 4.02 4.75 3.12
CA ALA A 232 4.60 3.57 3.76
C ALA A 232 4.22 2.26 3.04
N PHE A 233 3.24 2.28 2.14
CA PHE A 233 2.84 1.09 1.39
C PHE A 233 3.78 0.86 0.21
N LEU A 234 4.17 -0.39 0.00
CA LEU A 234 4.97 -0.79 -1.15
C LEU A 234 4.09 -1.36 -2.28
N ARG A 235 3.38 -2.44 -1.96
CA ARG A 235 2.57 -3.21 -2.91
C ARG A 235 1.59 -4.15 -2.18
N GLY A 236 0.68 -4.76 -2.90
CA GLY A 236 -0.20 -5.83 -2.43
C GLY A 236 0.56 -7.06 -1.92
N ALA A 237 -0.01 -7.72 -0.91
CA ALA A 237 0.51 -8.94 -0.32
C ALA A 237 -0.53 -10.05 -0.47
N HIS A 238 -0.06 -11.25 -0.81
CA HIS A 238 -0.90 -12.45 -0.87
C HIS A 238 -0.59 -13.35 0.32
N LEU A 239 -1.56 -13.54 1.21
CA LEU A 239 -1.45 -14.45 2.32
C LEU A 239 -2.10 -15.78 1.98
N ILE A 240 -1.34 -16.86 2.10
CA ILE A 240 -1.81 -18.23 1.93
C ILE A 240 -2.06 -18.82 3.32
N PRO A 241 -3.22 -19.44 3.58
CA PRO A 241 -3.48 -20.10 4.86
C PRO A 241 -2.45 -21.20 5.14
N MET A 242 -1.91 -21.21 6.36
CA MET A 242 -1.17 -22.35 6.89
C MET A 242 -2.15 -23.47 7.23
N LEU A 243 -2.07 -24.60 6.52
CA LEU A 243 -2.95 -25.76 6.71
C LEU A 243 -2.35 -26.86 7.58
N LEU A 244 -1.08 -26.73 7.97
CA LEU A 244 -0.34 -27.73 8.76
C LEU A 244 0.01 -27.16 10.14
N ASN A 245 -0.28 -27.93 11.19
CA ASN A 245 0.21 -27.66 12.54
C ASN A 245 1.70 -28.03 12.60
N HIS A 246 2.60 -27.07 12.41
CA HIS A 246 3.96 -27.25 12.92
C HIS A 246 3.87 -27.11 14.45
N SER A 247 4.16 -28.19 15.15
CA SER A 247 4.49 -28.14 16.57
C SER A 247 5.71 -27.22 16.71
N MET A 248 5.50 -26.03 17.26
CA MET A 248 6.58 -25.17 17.77
C MET A 248 7.35 -25.90 18.86
#